data_AF-A0A839QPZ4-F1
#
_entry.id   AF-A0A839QPZ4-F1
#
_cell.length_a   1.000
_cell.length_b   1.000
_cell.length_c   1.000
_cell.angle_alpha   90.00
_cell.angle_beta   90.00
_cell.angle_gamma   90.00
#
_symmetry.space_group_name_H-M   'P 1'
#
loop_
_entity.id
_entity.type
_entity.pdbx_description
1 polymer ?
#
loop_
_entity_poly.entity_id
_entity_poly.type
_entity_poly.pdbx_seq_one_letter_code
_entity_poly.pdbx_strand_id
1 'polypeptide(L)'
;MTQPILDLSRAHRTDVAHHTFVRVITKDQFAQMRSVPFRLMTADLVAILVLDLPDGIIPLTQSSVERFGGWDELFAIGIDNLAAMDLIDIDRHGDATCSFTAVTGETALTASKLLVGADLIEQADGFRPTDDGYLFAAPHFRLFAYSPIRDASVLPAIRALLRFAAHEFSGAEREDRLSPHIFWQRGERIEQLSTLEDGGALSVTFSDDCRSVLERVSGQAL
;
A
#
# COMPACT_ATOMS: atom_id res chain seq x y z
N MET A 1 -21.12 -15.50 19.57
CA MET A 1 -20.03 -15.85 20.50
C MET A 1 -18.99 -14.76 20.40
N THR A 2 -18.83 -13.95 21.42
CA THR A 2 -17.83 -12.86 21.44
C THR A 2 -16.46 -13.49 21.68
N GLN A 3 -15.50 -13.32 20.76
CA GLN A 3 -14.14 -13.77 21.01
C GLN A 3 -13.52 -12.96 22.17
N PRO A 4 -12.71 -13.57 23.04
CA PRO A 4 -12.10 -12.87 24.17
C PRO A 4 -11.14 -11.79 23.68
N ILE A 5 -11.17 -10.62 24.34
CA ILE A 5 -10.22 -9.53 24.14
C ILE A 5 -8.81 -10.04 24.43
N LEU A 6 -7.89 -9.88 23.48
CA LEU A 6 -6.50 -10.28 23.64
C LEU A 6 -5.81 -9.37 24.68
N ASP A 7 -5.66 -9.86 25.91
CA ASP A 7 -4.87 -9.20 26.95
C ASP A 7 -3.37 -9.39 26.66
N LEU A 8 -2.73 -8.38 26.08
CA LEU A 8 -1.30 -8.41 25.75
C LEU A 8 -0.40 -8.64 26.97
N SER A 9 -0.86 -8.38 28.20
CA SER A 9 -0.08 -8.71 29.39
C SER A 9 0.04 -10.22 29.60
N ARG A 10 -0.91 -11.01 29.08
CA ARG A 10 -1.02 -12.47 29.23
C ARG A 10 -0.93 -13.24 27.92
N ALA A 11 -0.97 -12.56 26.77
CA ALA A 11 -0.94 -13.17 25.45
C ALA A 11 0.32 -14.01 25.21
N HIS A 12 0.14 -15.16 24.57
CA HIS A 12 1.25 -15.95 24.09
C HIS A 12 1.75 -15.39 22.76
N ARG A 13 3.04 -15.59 22.47
CA ARG A 13 3.66 -15.10 21.22
C ARG A 13 2.93 -15.59 19.96
N THR A 14 2.46 -16.84 19.96
CA THR A 14 1.72 -17.40 18.82
C THR A 14 0.42 -16.66 18.55
N ASP A 15 -0.32 -16.29 19.61
CA ASP A 15 -1.56 -15.53 19.48
C ASP A 15 -1.27 -14.15 18.89
N VAL A 16 -0.23 -13.47 19.38
CA VAL A 16 0.21 -12.18 18.85
C VAL A 16 0.61 -12.29 17.38
N ALA A 17 1.38 -13.32 17.01
CA ALA A 17 1.83 -13.53 15.64
C ALA A 17 0.65 -13.70 14.66
N HIS A 18 -0.38 -14.46 15.04
CA HIS A 18 -1.57 -14.67 14.20
C HIS A 18 -2.37 -13.39 13.94
N HIS A 19 -2.32 -12.44 14.88
CA HIS A 19 -3.03 -11.16 14.76
C HIS A 19 -2.11 -10.03 14.29
N THR A 20 -0.82 -10.27 14.06
CA THR A 20 0.13 -9.22 13.68
C THR A 20 0.04 -8.93 12.19
N PHE A 21 -0.10 -7.65 11.85
CA PHE A 21 -0.06 -7.16 10.46
C PHE A 21 0.88 -5.97 10.36
N VAL A 22 1.34 -5.68 9.15
CA VAL A 22 1.94 -4.39 8.83
C VAL A 22 0.86 -3.45 8.29
N ARG A 23 0.74 -2.27 8.88
CA ARG A 23 -0.17 -1.22 8.43
C ARG A 23 0.60 -0.03 7.88
N VAL A 24 0.17 0.45 6.71
CA VAL A 24 0.64 1.72 6.15
C VAL A 24 -0.24 2.85 6.65
N ILE A 25 0.40 3.90 7.17
CA ILE A 25 -0.24 5.12 7.65
C ILE A 25 0.54 6.34 7.17
N THR A 26 -0.06 7.52 7.29
CA THR A 26 0.66 8.77 7.02
C THR A 26 1.63 9.10 8.16
N LYS A 27 2.69 9.82 7.82
CA LYS A 27 3.65 10.34 8.80
C LYS A 27 3.00 11.26 9.82
N ASP A 28 1.96 12.00 9.44
CA ASP A 28 1.19 12.88 10.33
C ASP A 28 0.33 12.10 11.34
N GLN A 29 -0.28 10.99 10.91
CA GLN A 29 -0.96 10.06 11.81
C GLN A 29 0.05 9.43 12.78
N PHE A 30 1.20 9.01 12.27
CA PHE A 30 2.28 8.46 13.08
C PHE A 30 2.82 9.45 14.11
N ALA A 31 2.98 10.73 13.76
CA ALA A 31 3.53 11.76 14.65
C ALA A 31 2.72 11.96 15.95
N GLN A 32 1.46 11.53 15.97
CA GLN A 32 0.58 11.57 17.14
C GLN A 32 0.75 10.34 18.05
N MET A 33 1.40 9.28 17.56
CA MET A 33 1.64 8.04 18.28
C MET A 33 2.86 8.13 19.18
N ARG A 34 2.84 7.40 20.30
CA ARG A 34 3.95 7.34 21.26
C ARG A 34 4.55 5.95 21.28
N SER A 35 5.88 5.90 21.24
CA SER A 35 6.65 4.67 21.40
C SER A 35 6.25 3.55 20.44
N VAL A 36 5.82 3.88 19.22
CA VAL A 36 5.54 2.90 18.15
C VAL A 36 6.74 2.90 17.19
N PRO A 37 7.41 1.76 16.98
CA PRO A 37 8.44 1.66 15.95
C PRO A 37 7.81 1.70 14.56
N PHE A 38 8.58 2.20 13.58
CA PHE A 38 8.13 2.34 12.20
C PHE A 38 9.27 2.16 11.21
N ARG A 39 8.91 1.84 9.96
CA ARG A 39 9.82 1.91 8.80
C ARG A 39 9.31 2.96 7.83
N LEU A 40 10.20 3.85 7.39
CA LEU A 40 9.88 4.83 6.35
C LEU A 40 9.67 4.12 5.01
N MET A 41 8.60 4.45 4.30
CA MET A 41 8.31 3.90 2.97
C MET A 41 8.54 4.93 1.87
N THR A 42 7.96 6.12 2.07
CA THR A 42 8.10 7.27 1.19
C THR A 42 8.33 8.50 2.07
N ALA A 43 8.36 9.71 1.50
CA ALA A 43 8.48 10.92 2.31
C ALA A 43 7.34 11.06 3.34
N ASP A 44 6.14 10.59 2.98
CA ASP A 44 4.88 10.84 3.71
C ASP A 44 4.22 9.57 4.26
N LEU A 45 4.66 8.38 3.84
CA LEU A 45 4.12 7.10 4.28
C LEU A 45 5.10 6.32 5.14
N VAL A 46 4.58 5.71 6.20
CA VAL A 46 5.33 4.82 7.08
C VAL A 46 4.58 3.50 7.27
N ALA A 47 5.34 2.44 7.48
CA ALA A 47 4.84 1.14 7.89
C ALA A 47 5.01 0.95 9.39
N ILE A 48 3.95 0.54 10.08
CA ILE A 48 3.95 0.20 11.51
C ILE A 48 3.43 -1.22 11.71
N LEU A 49 3.80 -1.83 12.84
CA LEU A 49 3.21 -3.09 13.28
C LEU A 49 1.92 -2.84 14.04
N VAL A 50 0.89 -3.62 13.73
CA VAL A 50 -0.41 -3.54 14.38
C VAL A 50 -0.94 -4.94 14.70
N LEU A 51 -1.87 -5.00 15.63
CA LEU A 51 -2.73 -6.16 15.84
C LEU A 51 -4.10 -5.89 15.24
N ASP A 52 -4.58 -6.83 14.43
CA ASP A 52 -5.97 -6.85 13.97
C ASP A 52 -6.79 -7.74 14.90
N LEU A 53 -7.58 -7.09 15.76
CA LEU A 53 -8.41 -7.73 16.77
C LEU A 53 -9.89 -7.48 16.46
N PRO A 54 -10.82 -8.28 17.01
CA PRO A 54 -12.25 -8.10 16.76
C PRO A 54 -12.79 -6.70 17.08
N ASP A 55 -12.19 -6.01 18.06
CA ASP A 55 -12.59 -4.67 18.49
C ASP A 55 -11.85 -3.55 17.75
N GLY A 56 -10.94 -3.90 16.83
CA GLY A 56 -10.24 -2.96 15.97
C GLY A 56 -8.73 -3.18 15.92
N ILE A 57 -8.06 -2.23 15.25
CA ILE A 57 -6.63 -2.27 14.98
C ILE A 57 -5.85 -1.52 16.06
N ILE A 58 -4.89 -2.20 16.69
CA ILE A 58 -4.07 -1.65 17.77
C ILE A 58 -2.60 -1.59 17.35
N PRO A 59 -1.93 -0.41 17.33
CA PRO A 59 -0.49 -0.32 17.10
C PRO A 59 0.33 -1.04 18.17
N LEU A 60 1.35 -1.79 17.75
CA LEU A 60 2.32 -2.39 18.67
C LEU A 60 3.32 -1.33 19.14
N THR A 61 3.47 -1.20 20.46
CA THR A 61 4.50 -0.36 21.07
C THR A 61 5.87 -1.03 21.01
N GLN A 62 6.94 -0.25 21.16
CA GLN A 62 8.33 -0.70 21.23
C GLN A 62 8.49 -1.85 22.24
N SER A 63 7.92 -1.70 23.44
CA SER A 63 7.95 -2.72 24.49
C SER A 63 7.25 -4.02 24.10
N SER A 64 6.12 -3.93 23.37
CA SER A 64 5.40 -5.10 22.88
C SER A 64 6.20 -5.79 21.77
N VAL A 65 6.76 -5.02 20.84
CA VAL A 65 7.61 -5.54 19.76
C VAL A 65 8.82 -6.29 20.34
N GLU A 66 9.54 -5.71 21.29
CA GLU A 66 10.67 -6.36 21.95
C GLU A 66 10.26 -7.64 22.69
N ARG A 67 9.11 -7.62 23.36
CA ARG A 67 8.60 -8.78 24.10
C ARG A 67 8.25 -9.97 23.20
N PHE A 68 7.71 -9.72 22.00
CA PHE A 68 7.11 -10.77 21.17
C PHE A 68 7.98 -11.27 20.02
N GLY A 69 9.22 -10.82 19.89
CA GLY A 69 10.18 -11.36 18.90
C GLY A 69 11.10 -10.31 18.27
N GLY A 70 10.85 -9.02 18.52
CA GLY A 70 11.57 -7.92 17.89
C GLY A 70 10.95 -7.51 16.55
N TRP A 71 11.43 -6.38 16.02
CA TRP A 71 10.84 -5.73 14.85
C TRP A 71 10.89 -6.61 13.60
N ASP A 72 12.07 -7.11 13.21
CA ASP A 72 12.25 -7.78 11.93
C ASP A 72 11.40 -9.06 11.83
N GLU A 73 11.29 -9.81 12.92
CA GLU A 73 10.50 -11.04 12.95
C GLU A 73 9.00 -10.75 12.84
N LEU A 74 8.50 -9.82 13.68
CA LEU A 74 7.08 -9.44 13.64
C LEU A 74 6.70 -8.75 12.32
N PHE A 75 7.65 -8.04 11.70
CA PHE A 75 7.47 -7.45 10.38
C PHE A 75 7.33 -8.51 9.31
N ALA A 76 8.19 -9.53 9.30
CA ALA A 76 8.06 -10.65 8.37
C ALA A 76 6.71 -11.37 8.54
N ILE A 77 6.32 -11.68 9.78
CA ILE A 77 5.01 -12.29 10.08
C ILE A 77 3.86 -11.40 9.60
N GLY A 78 3.95 -10.08 9.85
CA GLY A 78 2.91 -9.15 9.44
C GLY A 78 2.80 -9.01 7.91
N ILE A 79 3.90 -9.16 7.19
CA ILE A 79 3.92 -9.22 5.71
C ILE A 79 3.28 -10.51 5.23
N ASP A 80 3.63 -11.65 5.81
CA ASP A 80 3.07 -12.96 5.45
C ASP A 80 1.55 -13.00 5.68
N ASN A 81 1.08 -12.49 6.82
CA ASN A 81 -0.34 -12.39 7.13
C ASN A 81 -1.06 -11.48 6.14
N LEU A 82 -0.45 -10.36 5.75
CA LEU A 82 -1.01 -9.43 4.77
C LEU A 82 -1.11 -10.04 3.36
N ALA A 83 -0.12 -10.83 2.96
CA ALA A 83 -0.14 -11.59 1.71
C ALA A 83 -1.26 -12.64 1.73
N ALA A 84 -1.48 -13.31 2.86
CA ALA A 84 -2.50 -14.34 3.03
C ALA A 84 -3.94 -13.79 3.13
N MET A 85 -4.14 -12.49 3.35
CA MET A 85 -5.48 -11.90 3.39
C MET A 85 -6.21 -12.05 2.05
N ASP A 86 -7.46 -12.47 2.09
CA ASP A 86 -8.31 -12.56 0.91
C ASP A 86 -8.56 -11.18 0.27
N LEU A 87 -8.70 -11.19 -1.05
CA LEU A 87 -9.16 -10.02 -1.82
C LEU A 87 -10.67 -10.07 -1.87
N ILE A 88 -11.32 -8.95 -1.56
CA ILE A 88 -12.78 -8.89 -1.51
C ILE A 88 -13.29 -8.43 -2.87
N ASP A 89 -12.97 -7.19 -3.24
CA ASP A 89 -13.51 -6.56 -4.44
C ASP A 89 -12.38 -6.10 -5.37
N ILE A 90 -12.45 -6.56 -6.63
CA ILE A 90 -11.47 -6.27 -7.67
C ILE A 90 -12.20 -5.62 -8.84
N ASP A 91 -12.02 -4.31 -8.98
CA ASP A 91 -12.61 -3.51 -10.05
C ASP A 91 -11.57 -3.21 -11.13
N ARG A 92 -11.86 -3.65 -12.36
CA ARG A 92 -11.00 -3.39 -13.51
C ARG A 92 -11.49 -2.15 -14.24
N HIS A 93 -10.62 -1.16 -14.34
CA HIS A 93 -10.91 0.10 -15.01
C HIS A 93 -10.22 0.16 -16.37
N GLY A 94 -10.97 0.60 -17.38
CA GLY A 94 -10.47 0.87 -18.72
C GLY A 94 -10.51 -0.33 -19.67
N ASP A 95 -9.59 -0.35 -20.65
CA ASP A 95 -9.51 -1.36 -21.70
C ASP A 95 -8.04 -1.71 -22.04
N ALA A 96 -7.83 -2.50 -23.11
CA ALA A 96 -6.49 -2.93 -23.52
C ALA A 96 -5.50 -1.80 -23.83
N THR A 97 -5.98 -0.57 -24.07
CA THR A 97 -5.14 0.59 -24.37
C THR A 97 -4.84 1.45 -23.14
N CYS A 98 -5.60 1.29 -22.06
CA CYS A 98 -5.47 2.04 -20.82
C CYS A 98 -6.17 1.25 -19.71
N SER A 99 -5.42 0.56 -18.86
CA SER A 99 -6.02 -0.22 -17.78
C SER A 99 -5.30 -0.08 -16.45
N PHE A 100 -6.09 -0.05 -15.39
CA PHE A 100 -5.62 -0.25 -14.02
C PHE A 100 -6.66 -1.07 -13.25
N THR A 101 -6.24 -1.69 -12.16
CA THR A 101 -7.09 -2.46 -11.28
C THR A 101 -7.17 -1.75 -9.94
N ALA A 102 -8.37 -1.61 -9.40
CA ALA A 102 -8.63 -1.15 -8.05
C ALA A 102 -9.02 -2.36 -7.18
N VAL A 103 -8.37 -2.49 -6.03
CA VAL A 103 -8.68 -3.48 -5.02
C VAL A 103 -9.23 -2.75 -3.81
N THR A 104 -10.49 -3.01 -3.52
CA THR A 104 -11.19 -2.50 -2.34
C THR A 104 -11.41 -3.61 -1.34
N GLY A 105 -11.42 -3.24 -0.06
CA GLY A 105 -11.64 -4.19 1.02
C GLY A 105 -12.27 -3.52 2.22
N GLU A 106 -12.89 -4.33 3.06
CA GLU A 106 -13.62 -3.87 4.23
C GLU A 106 -12.71 -3.48 5.40
N THR A 107 -11.45 -3.95 5.39
CA THR A 107 -10.51 -3.75 6.49
C THR A 107 -9.67 -2.49 6.28
N ALA A 108 -9.18 -1.92 7.39
CA ALA A 108 -8.24 -0.82 7.36
C ALA A 108 -6.79 -1.23 7.00
N LEU A 109 -6.60 -2.47 6.55
CA LEU A 109 -5.32 -3.02 6.10
C LEU A 109 -5.24 -3.17 4.58
N THR A 110 -6.34 -3.00 3.83
CA THR A 110 -6.37 -3.22 2.37
C THR A 110 -5.28 -2.45 1.64
N ALA A 111 -5.14 -1.15 1.90
CA ALA A 111 -4.10 -0.34 1.25
C ALA A 111 -2.68 -0.78 1.63
N SER A 112 -2.52 -1.41 2.80
CA SER A 112 -1.21 -1.91 3.21
C SER A 112 -0.72 -3.02 2.29
N LYS A 113 -1.60 -3.70 1.54
CA LYS A 113 -1.21 -4.68 0.53
C LYS A 113 -0.28 -4.12 -0.55
N LEU A 114 -0.10 -2.79 -0.64
CA LEU A 114 1.00 -2.20 -1.42
C LEU A 114 2.39 -2.78 -1.06
N LEU A 115 2.58 -3.23 0.19
CA LEU A 115 3.81 -3.86 0.67
C LEU A 115 4.05 -5.25 0.06
N VAL A 116 2.98 -5.91 -0.39
CA VAL A 116 2.97 -7.23 -1.03
C VAL A 116 2.37 -7.14 -2.44
N GLY A 117 2.54 -5.98 -3.09
CA GLY A 117 1.80 -5.66 -4.30
C GLY A 117 2.08 -6.61 -5.47
N ALA A 118 3.29 -7.17 -5.59
CA ALA A 118 3.58 -8.17 -6.61
C ALA A 118 2.76 -9.46 -6.43
N ASP A 119 2.65 -9.95 -5.20
CA ASP A 119 1.88 -11.16 -4.87
C ASP A 119 0.37 -10.89 -5.00
N LEU A 120 -0.06 -9.68 -4.62
CA LEU A 120 -1.42 -9.21 -4.85
C LEU A 120 -1.79 -9.20 -6.34
N ILE A 121 -0.91 -8.66 -7.20
CA ILE A 121 -1.14 -8.62 -8.64
C ILE A 121 -1.20 -10.04 -9.22
N GLU A 122 -0.32 -10.93 -8.77
CA GLU A 122 -0.34 -12.33 -9.17
C GLU A 122 -1.64 -13.04 -8.75
N GLN A 123 -2.12 -12.80 -7.54
CA GLN A 123 -3.40 -13.33 -7.06
C GLN A 123 -4.59 -12.76 -7.83
N ALA A 124 -4.60 -11.45 -8.11
CA ALA A 124 -5.72 -10.76 -8.73
C ALA A 124 -5.83 -10.99 -10.25
N ASP A 125 -4.68 -11.04 -10.94
CA ASP A 125 -4.61 -11.05 -12.40
C ASP A 125 -3.94 -12.30 -12.99
N GLY A 126 -3.41 -13.20 -12.16
CA GLY A 126 -2.88 -14.50 -12.59
C GLY A 126 -1.49 -14.47 -13.22
N PHE A 127 -0.77 -13.35 -13.12
CA PHE A 127 0.64 -13.25 -13.51
C PHE A 127 1.38 -12.33 -12.55
N ARG A 128 2.68 -12.58 -12.40
CA ARG A 128 3.57 -11.72 -11.62
C ARG A 128 4.02 -10.50 -12.44
N PRO A 129 4.13 -9.29 -11.85
CA PRO A 129 4.77 -8.16 -12.52
C PRO A 129 6.17 -8.51 -13.02
N THR A 130 6.58 -7.88 -14.12
CA THR A 130 7.94 -8.01 -14.65
C THR A 130 8.94 -7.25 -13.77
N ASP A 131 10.23 -7.34 -14.11
CA ASP A 131 11.30 -6.56 -13.46
C ASP A 131 11.17 -5.03 -13.67
N ASP A 132 10.23 -4.60 -14.52
CA ASP A 132 9.86 -3.20 -14.74
C ASP A 132 8.88 -2.70 -13.68
N GLY A 133 8.27 -3.61 -12.93
CA GLY A 133 7.42 -3.30 -11.80
C GLY A 133 6.01 -2.86 -12.18
N TYR A 134 5.41 -2.04 -11.31
CA TYR A 134 4.04 -1.56 -11.46
C TYR A 134 3.87 -0.16 -10.89
N LEU A 135 2.92 0.56 -11.45
CA LEU A 135 2.42 1.81 -10.88
C LEU A 135 1.37 1.48 -9.82
N PHE A 136 1.29 2.27 -8.76
CA PHE A 136 0.22 2.14 -7.77
C PHE A 136 -0.20 3.46 -7.14
N ALA A 137 -1.37 3.45 -6.53
CA ALA A 137 -1.92 4.52 -5.70
C ALA A 137 -2.64 3.93 -4.48
N ALA A 138 -2.58 4.65 -3.36
CA ALA A 138 -3.27 4.30 -2.12
C ALA A 138 -3.92 5.57 -1.52
N PRO A 139 -5.08 5.99 -2.03
CA PRO A 139 -5.75 7.23 -1.60
C PRO A 139 -6.26 7.21 -0.17
N HIS A 140 -6.73 6.06 0.30
CA HIS A 140 -7.19 5.84 1.67
C HIS A 140 -7.01 4.36 2.06
N PHE A 141 -7.12 4.03 3.34
CA PHE A 141 -6.69 2.73 3.85
C PHE A 141 -7.45 1.49 3.31
N ARG A 142 -8.60 1.69 2.64
CA ARG A 142 -9.45 0.62 2.06
C ARG A 142 -9.23 0.39 0.57
N LEU A 143 -8.36 1.16 -0.07
CA LEU A 143 -8.21 1.15 -1.52
C LEU A 143 -6.75 1.12 -1.91
N PHE A 144 -6.42 0.13 -2.74
CA PHE A 144 -5.16 0.03 -3.45
C PHE A 144 -5.45 -0.10 -4.94
N ALA A 145 -4.93 0.81 -5.75
CA ALA A 145 -5.05 0.74 -7.20
C ALA A 145 -3.68 0.56 -7.84
N TYR A 146 -3.59 -0.23 -8.90
CA TYR A 146 -2.32 -0.53 -9.55
C TYR A 146 -2.45 -0.71 -11.08
N SER A 147 -1.34 -0.52 -11.78
CA SER A 147 -1.21 -0.80 -13.21
C SER A 147 0.16 -1.41 -13.48
N PRO A 148 0.25 -2.70 -13.85
CA PRO A 148 1.52 -3.35 -14.15
C PRO A 148 2.17 -2.77 -15.41
N ILE A 149 3.49 -2.58 -15.40
CA ILE A 149 4.22 -2.05 -16.55
C ILE A 149 4.58 -3.21 -17.49
N ARG A 150 3.87 -3.33 -18.61
CA ARG A 150 4.10 -4.40 -19.60
C ARG A 150 4.28 -3.91 -21.03
N ASP A 151 3.53 -2.89 -21.40
CA ASP A 151 3.52 -2.31 -22.74
C ASP A 151 3.11 -0.82 -22.68
N ALA A 152 2.96 -0.21 -23.85
CA ALA A 152 2.64 1.20 -24.00
C ALA A 152 1.33 1.65 -23.32
N SER A 153 0.43 0.72 -22.95
CA SER A 153 -0.82 1.05 -22.23
C SER A 153 -0.57 1.69 -20.86
N VAL A 154 0.65 1.56 -20.30
CA VAL A 154 1.05 2.23 -19.06
C VAL A 154 0.96 3.76 -19.18
N LEU A 155 1.25 4.34 -20.35
CA LEU A 155 1.30 5.79 -20.53
C LEU A 155 -0.07 6.47 -20.30
N PRO A 156 -1.17 6.03 -20.95
CA PRO A 156 -2.49 6.55 -20.62
C PRO A 156 -2.95 6.11 -19.22
N ALA A 157 -2.52 4.93 -18.72
CA ALA A 157 -2.85 4.48 -17.38
C ALA A 157 -2.32 5.41 -16.28
N ILE A 158 -1.15 6.03 -16.45
CA ILE A 158 -0.60 7.05 -15.52
C ILE A 158 -1.63 8.16 -15.28
N ARG A 159 -2.18 8.74 -16.35
CA ARG A 159 -3.14 9.83 -16.25
C ARG A 159 -4.48 9.37 -15.66
N ALA A 160 -4.90 8.15 -15.99
CA ALA A 160 -6.12 7.56 -15.44
C ALA A 160 -5.99 7.32 -13.93
N LEU A 161 -4.90 6.68 -13.51
CA LEU A 161 -4.60 6.36 -12.12
C LEU A 161 -4.43 7.64 -11.29
N LEU A 162 -3.78 8.67 -11.83
CA LEU A 162 -3.62 9.95 -11.15
C LEU A 162 -4.96 10.64 -10.86
N ARG A 163 -5.86 10.69 -11.85
CA ARG A 163 -7.20 11.27 -11.66
C ARG A 163 -8.03 10.45 -10.69
N PHE A 164 -7.94 9.13 -10.79
CA PHE A 164 -8.63 8.21 -9.89
C PHE A 164 -8.17 8.41 -8.44
N ALA A 165 -6.86 8.39 -8.18
CA ALA A 165 -6.29 8.62 -6.86
C ALA A 165 -6.71 9.97 -6.25
N ALA A 166 -6.69 11.04 -7.05
CA ALA A 166 -7.12 12.36 -6.61
C ALA A 166 -8.61 12.41 -6.23
N HIS A 167 -9.46 11.74 -7.01
CA HIS A 167 -10.90 11.67 -6.76
C HIS A 167 -11.19 10.93 -5.45
N GLU A 168 -10.65 9.72 -5.31
CA GLU A 168 -10.82 8.87 -4.14
C GLU A 168 -10.26 9.49 -2.87
N PHE A 169 -9.08 10.11 -2.96
CA PHE A 169 -8.49 10.84 -1.83
C PHE A 169 -9.38 12.00 -1.38
N SER A 170 -9.96 12.73 -2.32
CA SER A 170 -10.82 13.88 -2.02
C SER A 170 -12.16 13.48 -1.44
N GLY A 171 -12.69 12.33 -1.86
CA GLY A 171 -13.93 11.74 -1.37
C GLY A 171 -13.80 11.04 -0.01
N ALA A 172 -12.60 10.60 0.36
CA ALA A 172 -12.35 9.94 1.64
C ALA A 172 -12.43 10.90 2.83
N GLU A 173 -12.87 10.37 3.97
CA GLU A 173 -12.80 11.06 5.26
C GLU A 173 -11.35 11.39 5.61
N ARG A 174 -11.12 12.52 6.27
CA ARG A 174 -9.76 13.03 6.52
C ARG A 174 -8.89 12.04 7.31
N GLU A 175 -9.51 11.28 8.22
CA GLU A 175 -8.85 10.26 9.04
C GLU A 175 -8.49 8.98 8.28
N ASP A 176 -9.15 8.73 7.13
CA ASP A 176 -8.93 7.54 6.30
C ASP A 176 -7.86 7.76 5.22
N ARG A 177 -7.62 9.04 4.89
CA ARG A 177 -6.72 9.46 3.81
C ARG A 177 -5.28 9.00 4.05
N LEU A 178 -4.67 8.50 2.98
CA LEU A 178 -3.27 8.09 2.93
C LEU A 178 -2.48 9.00 2.00
N SER A 179 -2.63 8.87 0.68
CA SER A 179 -1.86 9.68 -0.26
C SER A 179 -2.60 9.92 -1.59
N PRO A 180 -2.65 11.15 -2.10
CA PRO A 180 -3.22 11.42 -3.43
C PRO A 180 -2.26 11.04 -4.56
N HIS A 181 -1.05 10.59 -4.24
CA HIS A 181 0.02 10.41 -5.21
C HIS A 181 -0.01 9.03 -5.89
N ILE A 182 0.60 8.99 -7.07
CA ILE A 182 0.95 7.74 -7.73
C ILE A 182 2.43 7.46 -7.49
N PHE A 183 2.74 6.18 -7.38
CA PHE A 183 4.06 5.67 -7.10
C PHE A 183 4.43 4.62 -8.14
N TRP A 184 5.73 4.43 -8.35
CA TRP A 184 6.28 3.31 -9.10
C TRP A 184 7.06 2.42 -8.15
N GLN A 185 6.71 1.13 -8.13
CA GLN A 185 7.45 0.12 -7.40
C GLN A 185 8.21 -0.77 -8.36
N ARG A 186 9.52 -0.89 -8.12
CA ARG A 186 10.42 -1.78 -8.85
C ARG A 186 11.32 -2.52 -7.87
N GLY A 187 11.09 -3.82 -7.72
CA GLY A 187 11.68 -4.60 -6.63
C GLY A 187 11.29 -4.00 -5.27
N GLU A 188 12.28 -3.70 -4.44
CA GLU A 188 12.09 -3.08 -3.12
C GLU A 188 12.03 -1.54 -3.16
N ARG A 189 12.26 -0.93 -4.33
CA ARG A 189 12.31 0.54 -4.46
C ARG A 189 10.93 1.09 -4.78
N ILE A 190 10.53 2.11 -4.04
CA ILE A 190 9.30 2.88 -4.28
C ILE A 190 9.71 4.32 -4.61
N GLU A 191 9.23 4.83 -5.73
CA GLU A 191 9.41 6.21 -6.18
C GLU A 191 8.05 6.90 -6.30
N GLN A 192 7.91 8.10 -5.74
CA GLN A 192 6.73 8.94 -5.98
C GLN A 192 6.86 9.63 -7.33
N LEU A 193 5.86 9.48 -8.19
CA LEU A 193 5.89 10.06 -9.53
C LEU A 193 5.03 11.31 -9.66
N SER A 194 4.19 11.65 -8.67
CA SER A 194 3.36 12.85 -8.76
C SER A 194 3.54 13.82 -7.62
N THR A 195 3.28 15.09 -7.92
CA THR A 195 3.34 16.20 -6.95
C THR A 195 2.02 16.95 -7.00
N LEU A 196 1.53 17.37 -5.84
CA LEU A 196 0.37 18.25 -5.73
C LEU A 196 0.86 19.69 -5.88
N GLU A 197 0.41 20.36 -6.93
CA GLU A 197 0.71 21.75 -7.23
C GLU A 197 -0.21 22.70 -6.46
N ASP A 198 0.21 23.97 -6.38
CA ASP A 198 -0.61 25.05 -5.85
C ASP A 198 -1.92 25.14 -6.65
N GLY A 199 -3.05 25.03 -5.95
CA GLY A 199 -4.39 24.97 -6.57
C GLY A 199 -4.95 23.55 -6.72
N GLY A 200 -4.22 22.52 -6.29
CA GLY A 200 -4.73 21.14 -6.18
C GLY A 200 -4.61 20.33 -7.47
N ALA A 201 -3.95 20.85 -8.50
CA ALA A 201 -3.59 20.08 -9.68
C ALA A 201 -2.49 19.06 -9.33
N LEU A 202 -2.51 17.88 -9.93
CA LEU A 202 -1.40 16.93 -9.81
C LEU A 202 -0.59 16.93 -11.10
N SER A 203 0.74 17.09 -10.97
CA SER A 203 1.68 16.87 -12.06
C SER A 203 2.47 15.59 -11.86
N VAL A 204 3.08 15.08 -12.94
CA VAL A 204 3.86 13.85 -12.94
C VAL A 204 5.29 14.17 -13.35
N THR A 205 6.24 13.70 -12.56
CA THR A 205 7.68 13.77 -12.83
C THR A 205 8.26 12.37 -12.72
N PHE A 206 9.11 12.00 -13.67
CA PHE A 206 9.78 10.69 -13.70
C PHE A 206 11.27 10.88 -13.43
N SER A 207 11.86 10.05 -12.58
CA SER A 207 13.31 9.86 -12.56
C SER A 207 13.83 9.36 -13.92
N ASP A 208 15.13 9.49 -14.15
CA ASP A 208 15.77 8.98 -15.36
C ASP A 208 15.58 7.45 -15.51
N ASP A 209 15.56 6.70 -14.40
CA ASP A 209 15.31 5.25 -14.42
C ASP A 209 13.87 4.94 -14.82
N CYS A 210 12.89 5.64 -14.23
CA CYS A 210 11.49 5.49 -14.57
C CYS A 210 11.23 5.84 -16.03
N ARG A 211 11.76 6.98 -16.48
CA ARG A 211 11.68 7.42 -17.88
C ARG A 211 12.25 6.35 -18.81
N SER A 212 13.46 5.86 -18.54
CA SER A 212 14.11 4.83 -19.38
C SER A 212 13.27 3.55 -19.50
N VAL A 213 12.61 3.13 -18.42
CA VAL A 213 11.70 1.97 -18.44
C VAL A 213 10.46 2.26 -19.29
N LEU A 214 9.79 3.39 -19.06
CA LEU A 214 8.59 3.76 -19.79
C LEU A 214 8.87 3.96 -21.29
N GLU A 215 10.01 4.55 -21.65
CA GLU A 215 10.44 4.73 -23.04
C GLU A 215 10.70 3.38 -23.73
N ARG A 216 11.41 2.47 -23.06
CA ARG A 216 11.69 1.14 -23.58
C ARG A 216 10.40 0.34 -23.81
N VAL A 217 9.47 0.38 -22.85
CA VAL A 217 8.24 -0.39 -22.88
C VAL A 217 7.23 0.19 -23.88
N SER A 218 7.23 1.51 -24.07
CA SER A 218 6.34 2.17 -25.03
C SER A 218 6.91 2.27 -26.45
N GLY A 219 8.23 2.18 -26.61
CA GLY A 219 8.92 2.47 -27.87
C GLY A 219 8.88 3.96 -28.25
N GLN A 220 8.59 4.85 -27.30
CA GLN A 220 8.46 6.30 -27.49
C GLN A 220 9.40 7.04 -26.54
N ALA A 221 10.02 8.13 -26.99
CA ALA A 221 10.77 9.03 -26.11
C ALA A 221 9.81 9.93 -25.31
N LEU A 222 10.10 10.14 -24.02
CA LEU A 222 9.26 10.88 -23.07
C LEU A 222 9.91 12.17 -22.59
#